data_AF-A0A1G4BGK3-F1
#
_entry.id   AF-A0A1G4BGK3-F1
#
_cell.length_a   1.000
_cell.length_b   1.000
_cell.length_c   1.000
_cell.angle_alpha   90.00
_cell.angle_beta   90.00
_cell.angle_gamma   90.00
#
_symmetry.space_group_name_H-M   'P 1'
#
loop_
_entity.id
_entity.type
_entity.pdbx_description
1 polymer ?
#
loop_
_entity_poly.entity_id
_entity_poly.type
_entity_poly.pdbx_seq_one_letter_code
_entity_poly.pdbx_strand_id
1 'polypeptide(L)'
;MLIDKSARQAILAMLLTFQIVYFGVESFFYIFFRKKMTRKWLVLFQYLTAPAFISIFSLIVIPIIFQIDKNTTGGDVFAKKDDGSTCRAEVDADIGGYGIRFAIWAQEFVIFFIALAGTFHSKVTGAKEIGAGLIITHLSLAVALIVQLAQHKENCGILTSASAILGAMILDSQNSALSILLITKEALASRWQVGIVVFCQAISMVLIPILVESFLDGPRRTGLCLGADKGDCDSLRIFWWDRLRKSEKNLPTVESNSNVFWLYYTFRCVLYIQSSFHALMNTQIFHEAKKNSSCTLKGITHPSLGQDENDASRQSWHGRLRGWLGAHSQDVKYGPYPTTVSLMYIVYGIFMVAAMAAAEIALMGKNAIFRIEDDQALSTGQVVAIVVAAATISRGLWLFFMLFIKDGKIKNIAQGMSSFQWPLHLRFDD
;
A
#
# COMPACT_ATOMS: atom_id res chain seq x y z
N MET A 1 15.17 25.92 -14.44
CA MET A 1 14.68 25.60 -13.09
C MET A 1 13.14 25.51 -13.00
N LEU A 2 12.42 25.26 -14.10
CA LEU A 2 10.94 25.18 -14.15
C LEU A 2 10.41 23.76 -14.46
N ILE A 3 11.29 22.82 -14.81
CA ILE A 3 10.93 21.50 -15.35
C ILE A 3 10.57 20.49 -14.24
N ASP A 4 11.05 20.70 -13.01
CA ASP A 4 10.92 19.73 -11.90
C ASP A 4 9.48 19.70 -11.30
N LYS A 5 8.93 20.88 -10.91
CA LYS A 5 7.56 21.00 -10.36
C LYS A 5 6.49 20.53 -11.35
N SER A 6 6.57 20.98 -12.60
CA SER A 6 5.60 20.64 -13.64
C SER A 6 5.61 19.15 -13.95
N ALA A 7 6.77 18.49 -13.90
CA ALA A 7 6.89 17.06 -14.17
C ALA A 7 6.20 16.23 -13.08
N ARG A 8 6.47 16.49 -11.79
CA ARG A 8 5.82 15.75 -10.69
C ARG A 8 4.31 15.90 -10.69
N GLN A 9 3.83 17.14 -10.85
CA GLN A 9 2.39 17.40 -10.91
C GLN A 9 1.74 16.73 -12.12
N ALA A 10 2.39 16.77 -13.29
CA ALA A 10 1.89 16.08 -14.48
C ALA A 10 1.84 14.56 -14.29
N ILE A 11 2.86 13.96 -13.69
CA ILE A 11 2.91 12.54 -13.36
C ILE A 11 1.75 12.14 -12.46
N LEU A 12 1.57 12.85 -11.34
CA LEU A 12 0.50 12.57 -10.40
C LEU A 12 -0.88 12.80 -11.03
N ALA A 13 -1.02 13.81 -11.90
CA ALA A 13 -2.26 14.05 -12.64
C ALA A 13 -2.54 12.89 -13.61
N MET A 14 -1.52 12.35 -14.29
CA MET A 14 -1.68 11.18 -15.15
C MET A 14 -2.10 9.95 -14.34
N LEU A 15 -1.43 9.67 -13.21
CA LEU A 15 -1.80 8.56 -12.31
C LEU A 15 -3.24 8.70 -11.81
N LEU A 16 -3.62 9.90 -11.33
CA LEU A 16 -4.97 10.20 -10.90
C LEU A 16 -5.99 10.01 -12.03
N THR A 17 -5.69 10.53 -13.21
CA THR A 17 -6.58 10.42 -14.37
C THR A 17 -6.76 8.96 -14.78
N PHE A 18 -5.68 8.19 -14.87
CA PHE A 18 -5.77 6.76 -15.15
C PHE A 18 -6.59 6.03 -14.11
N GLN A 19 -6.44 6.36 -12.82
CA GLN A 19 -7.21 5.74 -11.75
C GLN A 19 -8.69 6.11 -11.80
N ILE A 20 -9.03 7.38 -12.03
CA ILE A 20 -10.41 7.85 -12.16
C ILE A 20 -11.07 7.20 -13.38
N VAL A 21 -10.40 7.18 -14.53
CA VAL A 21 -10.92 6.52 -15.74
C VAL A 21 -11.10 5.04 -15.48
N TYR A 22 -10.12 4.38 -14.86
CA TYR A 22 -10.17 2.98 -14.52
C TYR A 22 -11.38 2.65 -13.62
N PHE A 23 -11.52 3.36 -12.50
CA PHE A 23 -12.61 3.17 -11.55
C PHE A 23 -13.98 3.58 -12.12
N GLY A 24 -14.02 4.65 -12.92
CA GLY A 24 -15.23 5.15 -13.57
C GLY A 24 -15.76 4.18 -14.63
N VAL A 25 -14.87 3.66 -15.49
CA VAL A 25 -15.18 2.59 -16.45
C VAL A 25 -15.72 1.37 -15.69
N GLU A 26 -15.02 0.92 -14.66
CA GLU A 26 -15.45 -0.20 -13.83
C GLU A 26 -16.85 -0.01 -13.23
N SER A 27 -17.10 1.12 -12.59
CA SER A 27 -18.38 1.45 -11.94
C SER A 27 -19.50 1.57 -12.97
N PHE A 28 -19.24 2.24 -14.10
CA PHE A 28 -20.20 2.40 -15.18
C PHE A 28 -20.60 1.07 -15.80
N PHE A 29 -19.63 0.19 -16.09
CA PHE A 29 -19.93 -1.13 -16.63
C PHE A 29 -20.69 -2.01 -15.63
N TYR A 30 -20.36 -1.94 -14.35
CA TYR A 30 -21.09 -2.65 -13.29
C TYR A 30 -22.57 -2.26 -13.25
N ILE A 31 -22.86 -0.96 -13.36
CA ILE A 31 -24.23 -0.42 -13.28
C ILE A 31 -25.02 -0.67 -14.58
N PHE A 32 -24.44 -0.37 -15.74
CA PHE A 32 -25.20 -0.28 -17.00
C PHE A 32 -25.14 -1.53 -17.88
N PHE A 33 -24.05 -2.31 -17.83
CA PHE A 33 -23.81 -3.39 -18.81
C PHE A 33 -23.85 -4.78 -18.18
N ARG A 34 -25.06 -5.28 -17.91
CA ARG A 34 -25.29 -6.67 -17.47
C ARG A 34 -25.06 -7.75 -18.54
N LYS A 35 -24.80 -7.39 -19.81
CA LYS A 35 -24.65 -8.38 -20.91
C LYS A 35 -23.37 -9.23 -20.75
N LYS A 36 -23.47 -10.52 -21.09
CA LYS A 36 -22.45 -11.56 -20.83
C LYS A 36 -21.11 -11.34 -21.56
N MET A 37 -21.13 -10.74 -22.76
CA MET A 37 -19.94 -10.58 -23.62
C MET A 37 -19.05 -9.39 -23.19
N THR A 38 -19.67 -8.27 -22.78
CA THR A 38 -18.97 -7.10 -22.20
C THR A 38 -18.27 -7.43 -20.89
N ARG A 39 -18.80 -8.39 -20.12
CA ARG A 39 -18.22 -8.84 -18.85
C ARG A 39 -16.86 -9.53 -19.00
N LYS A 40 -16.54 -10.13 -20.17
CA LYS A 40 -15.25 -10.82 -20.39
C LYS A 40 -14.09 -9.82 -20.50
N TRP A 41 -14.25 -8.88 -21.42
CA TRP A 41 -13.25 -7.83 -21.68
C TRP A 41 -13.05 -6.92 -20.48
N LEU A 42 -14.13 -6.62 -19.76
CA LEU A 42 -14.07 -5.81 -18.54
C LEU A 42 -13.18 -6.44 -17.48
N VAL A 43 -13.38 -7.74 -17.20
CA VAL A 43 -12.58 -8.47 -16.21
C VAL A 43 -11.12 -8.56 -16.66
N LEU A 44 -10.85 -8.83 -17.94
CA LEU A 44 -9.46 -8.81 -18.44
C LEU A 44 -8.79 -7.45 -18.19
N PHE A 45 -9.48 -6.38 -18.58
CA PHE A 45 -8.98 -5.03 -18.45
C PHE A 45 -8.75 -4.67 -16.98
N GLN A 46 -9.70 -5.00 -16.10
CA GLN A 46 -9.65 -4.65 -14.68
C GLN A 46 -8.55 -5.36 -13.91
N TYR A 47 -8.31 -6.64 -14.19
CA TYR A 47 -7.50 -7.45 -13.30
C TYR A 47 -6.11 -7.75 -13.82
N LEU A 48 -5.91 -7.64 -15.14
CA LEU A 48 -4.63 -7.85 -15.77
C LEU A 48 -4.10 -6.56 -16.42
N THR A 49 -4.84 -6.02 -17.39
CA THR A 49 -4.31 -4.95 -18.24
C THR A 49 -4.08 -3.65 -17.49
N ALA A 50 -5.09 -3.13 -16.78
CA ALA A 50 -4.98 -1.87 -16.05
C ALA A 50 -3.97 -1.95 -14.90
N PRO A 51 -3.98 -2.96 -14.01
CA PRO A 51 -3.00 -3.07 -12.95
C PRO A 51 -1.57 -3.24 -13.49
N ALA A 52 -1.37 -4.05 -14.54
CA ALA A 52 -0.05 -4.21 -15.15
C ALA A 52 0.44 -2.91 -15.80
N PHE A 53 -0.43 -2.22 -16.53
CA PHE A 53 -0.11 -0.92 -17.14
C PHE A 53 0.26 0.12 -16.10
N ILE A 54 -0.57 0.30 -15.06
CA ILE A 54 -0.32 1.23 -13.96
C ILE A 54 0.97 0.85 -13.22
N SER A 55 1.22 -0.44 -13.00
CA SER A 55 2.43 -0.92 -12.32
C SER A 55 3.69 -0.64 -13.14
N ILE A 56 3.70 -0.97 -14.43
CA ILE A 56 4.83 -0.71 -15.33
C ILE A 56 5.09 0.80 -15.42
N PHE A 57 4.03 1.59 -15.62
CA PHE A 57 4.14 3.04 -15.65
C PHE A 57 4.71 3.58 -14.34
N SER A 58 4.22 3.11 -13.19
CA SER A 58 4.70 3.54 -11.87
C SER A 58 6.15 3.12 -11.61
N LEU A 59 6.55 1.91 -12.01
CA LEU A 59 7.93 1.42 -11.90
C LEU A 59 8.93 2.24 -12.72
N ILE A 60 8.50 2.80 -13.86
CA ILE A 60 9.33 3.69 -14.68
C ILE A 60 9.38 5.08 -14.07
N VAL A 61 8.22 5.60 -13.67
CA VAL A 61 8.07 7.02 -13.35
C VAL A 61 8.54 7.35 -11.93
N ILE A 62 8.32 6.48 -10.94
CA ILE A 62 8.73 6.72 -9.56
C ILE A 62 10.25 6.91 -9.44
N PRO A 63 11.11 6.05 -10.02
CA PRO A 63 12.56 6.28 -10.03
C PRO A 63 12.97 7.58 -10.72
N ILE A 64 12.25 8.00 -11.77
CA ILE A 64 12.53 9.28 -12.45
C ILE A 64 12.31 10.45 -11.49
N ILE A 65 11.22 10.44 -10.70
CA ILE A 65 11.01 11.47 -9.66
C ILE A 65 12.19 11.47 -8.67
N PHE A 66 12.68 10.30 -8.24
CA PHE A 66 13.81 10.20 -7.31
C PHE A 66 15.12 10.72 -7.92
N GLN A 67 15.33 10.52 -9.22
CA GLN A 67 16.54 10.95 -9.93
C GLN A 67 16.56 12.45 -10.24
N ILE A 68 15.41 13.04 -10.62
CA ILE A 68 15.28 14.48 -10.85
C ILE A 68 15.77 15.24 -9.60
N ASP A 69 15.43 14.73 -8.42
CA ASP A 69 15.82 15.36 -7.16
C ASP A 69 17.29 15.26 -6.81
N LYS A 70 17.97 14.20 -7.27
CA LYS A 70 19.40 14.01 -7.03
C LYS A 70 20.28 14.92 -7.90
N ASN A 71 19.83 15.25 -9.10
CA ASN A 71 20.64 15.95 -10.12
C ASN A 71 20.42 17.48 -10.15
N THR A 72 19.41 18.00 -9.45
CA THR A 72 19.22 19.45 -9.37
C THR A 72 20.22 20.05 -8.37
N THR A 73 21.06 20.97 -8.83
CA THR A 73 22.16 21.66 -8.11
C THR A 73 21.76 22.43 -6.84
N GLY A 74 20.49 22.34 -6.43
CA GLY A 74 19.93 22.89 -5.19
C GLY A 74 20.16 22.03 -3.94
N GLY A 75 20.75 20.83 -4.07
CA GLY A 75 21.09 19.96 -2.94
C GLY A 75 19.86 19.36 -2.24
N ASP A 76 19.76 18.05 -2.40
CA ASP A 76 18.93 17.11 -1.66
C ASP A 76 17.42 17.11 -1.85
N VAL A 77 16.93 15.87 -1.92
CA VAL A 77 15.53 15.43 -1.92
C VAL A 77 14.80 15.91 -0.66
N PHE A 78 15.53 16.41 0.34
CA PHE A 78 15.12 16.53 1.73
C PHE A 78 15.78 17.77 2.39
N ALA A 79 14.94 18.80 2.63
CA ALA A 79 15.12 20.03 3.42
C ALA A 79 16.51 20.71 3.50
N LYS A 80 16.57 21.96 3.02
CA LYS A 80 17.60 22.94 3.38
C LYS A 80 17.00 24.07 4.18
N LYS A 81 17.73 24.59 5.16
CA LYS A 81 17.47 25.91 5.72
C LYS A 81 17.76 26.98 4.66
N ASP A 82 17.11 28.14 4.79
CA ASP A 82 17.30 29.27 3.87
C ASP A 82 18.75 29.79 3.86
N ASP A 83 19.56 29.46 4.87
CA ASP A 83 21.01 29.76 4.97
C ASP A 83 21.92 28.71 4.28
N GLY A 84 21.34 27.66 3.68
CA GLY A 84 22.07 26.57 3.04
C GLY A 84 22.60 25.49 3.98
N SER A 85 22.33 25.58 5.29
CA SER A 85 22.65 24.53 6.26
C SER A 85 21.61 23.39 6.23
N THR A 86 22.05 22.19 6.61
CA THR A 86 21.17 21.02 6.71
C THR A 86 20.34 21.11 7.99
N CYS A 87 19.01 21.03 7.84
CA CYS A 87 18.15 20.98 9.00
C CYS A 87 18.21 19.58 9.63
N ARG A 88 18.37 19.51 10.95
CA ARG A 88 18.33 18.24 11.71
C ARG A 88 17.22 18.31 12.75
N ALA A 89 16.08 17.73 12.43
CA ALA A 89 14.96 17.63 13.36
C ALA A 89 14.94 16.27 14.05
N GLU A 90 14.63 16.28 15.34
CA GLU A 90 14.55 15.07 16.13
C GLU A 90 13.17 14.42 15.99
N VAL A 91 13.20 13.10 15.89
CA VAL A 91 12.04 12.25 15.72
C VAL A 91 11.96 11.29 16.90
N ASP A 92 10.75 11.15 17.43
CA ASP A 92 10.43 10.20 18.48
C ASP A 92 10.74 8.75 18.04
N ALA A 93 11.48 8.03 18.88
CA ALA A 93 11.82 6.62 18.66
C ALA A 93 10.59 5.71 18.60
N ASP A 94 9.47 6.08 19.23
CA ASP A 94 8.18 5.38 19.16
C ASP A 94 7.39 5.68 17.86
N ILE A 95 7.92 6.54 16.98
CA ILE A 95 7.36 6.80 15.65
C ILE A 95 8.31 6.32 14.55
N GLY A 96 9.54 6.84 14.55
CA GLY A 96 10.52 6.62 13.48
C GLY A 96 11.66 5.67 13.85
N GLY A 97 11.62 5.10 15.04
CA GLY A 97 12.72 4.33 15.57
C GLY A 97 13.01 3.05 14.77
N TYR A 98 14.25 2.57 14.86
CA TYR A 98 14.74 1.42 14.08
C TYR A 98 13.85 0.17 14.22
N GLY A 99 13.42 -0.15 15.45
CA GLY A 99 12.58 -1.33 15.71
C GLY A 99 11.22 -1.27 15.00
N ILE A 100 10.58 -0.11 14.97
CA ILE A 100 9.30 0.11 14.29
C ILE A 100 9.48 -0.02 12.79
N ARG A 101 10.48 0.66 12.22
CA ARG A 101 10.76 0.61 10.78
C ARG A 101 11.06 -0.80 10.29
N PHE A 102 11.89 -1.54 11.04
CA PHE A 102 12.19 -2.94 10.73
C PHE A 102 10.94 -3.82 10.79
N ALA A 103 10.12 -3.68 11.84
CA ALA A 103 8.88 -4.42 12.01
C ALA A 103 7.92 -4.18 10.83
N ILE A 104 7.76 -2.92 10.42
CA ILE A 104 6.89 -2.51 9.31
C ILE A 104 7.40 -3.08 7.99
N TRP A 105 8.68 -2.86 7.65
CA TRP A 105 9.30 -3.42 6.44
C TRP A 105 9.13 -4.94 6.35
N ALA A 106 9.36 -5.64 7.46
CA ALA A 106 9.24 -7.10 7.50
C ALA A 106 7.79 -7.54 7.25
N GLN A 107 6.81 -6.91 7.89
CA GLN A 107 5.39 -7.21 7.68
C GLN A 107 4.95 -6.93 6.24
N GLU A 108 5.31 -5.75 5.72
CA GLU A 108 5.03 -5.28 4.35
C GLU A 108 5.64 -6.17 3.26
N PHE A 109 6.88 -6.61 3.47
CA PHE A 109 7.55 -7.51 2.53
C PHE A 109 6.88 -8.89 2.51
N VAL A 110 6.59 -9.46 3.68
CA VAL A 110 6.02 -10.81 3.75
C VAL A 110 4.58 -10.83 3.22
N ILE A 111 3.76 -9.82 3.51
CA ILE A 111 2.40 -9.75 2.93
C ILE A 111 2.46 -9.64 1.40
N PHE A 112 3.36 -8.81 0.85
CA PHE A 112 3.53 -8.70 -0.59
C PHE A 112 3.96 -10.04 -1.20
N PHE A 113 4.89 -10.75 -0.56
CA PHE A 113 5.35 -12.07 -1.00
C PHE A 113 4.23 -13.11 -0.96
N ILE A 114 3.41 -13.14 0.10
CA ILE A 114 2.25 -14.03 0.20
C ILE A 114 1.23 -13.71 -0.90
N ALA A 115 0.98 -12.44 -1.20
CA ALA A 115 0.09 -12.05 -2.29
C ALA A 115 0.64 -12.45 -3.66
N LEU A 116 1.95 -12.30 -3.88
CA LEU A 116 2.63 -12.76 -5.08
C LEU A 116 2.48 -14.29 -5.23
N ALA A 117 2.88 -15.06 -4.21
CA ALA A 117 2.74 -16.52 -4.20
C ALA A 117 1.27 -16.95 -4.38
N GLY A 118 0.33 -16.22 -3.78
CA GLY A 118 -1.10 -16.46 -3.89
C GLY A 118 -1.69 -16.23 -5.27
N THR A 119 -0.99 -15.51 -6.15
CA THR A 119 -1.35 -15.37 -7.58
C THR A 119 -1.18 -16.69 -8.33
N PHE A 120 -0.24 -17.52 -7.89
CA PHE A 120 0.17 -18.77 -8.55
C PHE A 120 -0.34 -20.03 -7.83
N HIS A 121 -0.99 -19.88 -6.68
CA HIS A 121 -1.41 -21.02 -5.88
C HIS A 121 -2.72 -20.74 -5.11
N SER A 122 -3.62 -21.71 -5.14
CA SER A 122 -4.97 -21.60 -4.56
C SER A 122 -5.03 -21.96 -3.08
N LYS A 123 -3.94 -22.39 -2.44
CA LYS A 123 -3.97 -22.73 -1.01
C LYS A 123 -2.99 -21.94 -0.19
N VAL A 124 -2.42 -20.85 -0.73
CA VAL A 124 -1.54 -19.98 0.07
C VAL A 124 -2.34 -19.43 1.25
N THR A 125 -1.75 -19.54 2.44
CA THR A 125 -2.36 -19.12 3.70
C THR A 125 -1.39 -18.24 4.47
N GLY A 126 -1.88 -17.48 5.44
CA GLY A 126 -1.01 -16.66 6.31
C GLY A 126 -1.17 -15.16 6.11
N ALA A 127 -1.78 -14.73 4.99
CA ALA A 127 -2.07 -13.32 4.73
C ALA A 127 -2.94 -12.72 5.84
N LYS A 128 -3.88 -13.54 6.36
CA LYS A 128 -4.81 -13.15 7.42
C LYS A 128 -4.07 -12.77 8.70
N GLU A 129 -3.11 -13.59 9.12
CA GLU A 129 -2.35 -13.47 10.36
C GLU A 129 -1.35 -12.31 10.31
N ILE A 130 -0.63 -12.20 9.19
CA ILE A 130 0.29 -11.06 8.97
C ILE A 130 -0.52 -9.76 8.89
N GLY A 131 -1.68 -9.81 8.25
CA GLY A 131 -2.59 -8.67 8.20
C GLY A 131 -3.08 -8.22 9.57
N ALA A 132 -3.34 -9.15 10.50
CA ALA A 132 -3.68 -8.79 11.88
C ALA A 132 -2.52 -8.08 12.58
N GLY A 133 -1.29 -8.54 12.37
CA GLY A 133 -0.09 -7.85 12.86
C GLY A 133 0.06 -6.44 12.31
N LEU A 134 -0.15 -6.28 10.99
CA LEU A 134 -0.08 -4.98 10.32
C LEU A 134 -1.19 -4.02 10.79
N ILE A 135 -2.41 -4.51 11.03
CA ILE A 135 -3.51 -3.72 11.60
C ILE A 135 -3.12 -3.19 12.98
N ILE A 136 -2.52 -4.02 13.83
CA ILE A 136 -2.10 -3.61 15.18
C ILE A 136 -1.02 -2.54 15.10
N THR A 137 0.03 -2.74 14.29
CA THR A 137 1.13 -1.76 14.16
C THR A 137 0.64 -0.44 13.56
N HIS A 138 -0.21 -0.50 12.53
CA HIS A 138 -0.85 0.66 11.90
C HIS A 138 -1.72 1.46 12.88
N LEU A 139 -2.61 0.78 13.63
CA LEU A 139 -3.46 1.44 14.60
C LEU A 139 -2.67 2.01 15.76
N SER A 140 -1.62 1.31 16.22
CA SER A 140 -0.74 1.78 17.29
C SER A 140 -0.03 3.07 16.90
N LEU A 141 0.51 3.14 15.67
CA LEU A 141 1.14 4.35 15.14
C LEU A 141 0.13 5.50 15.00
N ALA A 142 -1.06 5.23 14.45
CA ALA A 142 -2.10 6.24 14.32
C ALA A 142 -2.54 6.80 15.69
N VAL A 143 -2.71 5.93 16.69
CA VAL A 143 -3.04 6.33 18.07
C VAL A 143 -1.90 7.14 18.68
N ALA A 144 -0.64 6.71 18.53
CA ALA A 144 0.52 7.45 19.04
C ALA A 144 0.56 8.88 18.47
N LEU A 145 0.37 9.03 17.16
CA LEU A 145 0.32 10.35 16.50
C LEU A 145 -0.86 11.20 17.01
N ILE A 146 -2.06 10.62 17.14
CA ILE A 146 -3.23 11.34 17.67
C ILE A 146 -3.01 11.77 19.12
N VAL A 147 -2.49 10.89 19.97
CA VAL A 147 -2.25 11.17 21.38
C VAL A 147 -1.20 12.27 21.53
N GLN A 148 -0.08 12.19 20.82
CA GLN A 148 0.95 13.23 20.86
C GLN A 148 0.49 14.55 20.26
N LEU A 149 -0.42 14.52 19.28
CA LEU A 149 -1.04 15.71 18.71
C LEU A 149 -2.02 16.38 19.71
N ALA A 150 -2.78 15.58 20.47
CA ALA A 150 -3.76 16.05 21.44
C ALA A 150 -3.16 16.47 22.78
N GLN A 151 -2.01 15.91 23.16
CA GLN A 151 -1.29 16.31 24.36
C GLN A 151 -0.59 17.64 24.16
N HIS A 152 -0.83 18.59 25.06
CA HIS A 152 -0.26 19.93 24.96
C HIS A 152 0.91 20.15 25.93
N LYS A 153 1.97 20.77 25.42
CA LYS A 153 3.08 21.35 26.17
C LYS A 153 3.27 22.79 25.68
N GLU A 154 3.23 23.75 26.61
CA GLU A 154 3.49 25.18 26.30
C GLU A 154 2.61 25.75 25.16
N ASN A 155 1.31 25.43 25.17
CA ASN A 155 0.29 25.83 24.18
C ASN A 155 0.36 25.12 22.81
N CYS A 156 1.30 24.21 22.58
CA CYS A 156 1.34 23.38 21.37
C CYS A 156 1.42 21.88 21.63
N GLY A 157 1.15 21.07 20.61
CA GLY A 157 1.20 19.62 20.70
C GLY A 157 2.61 19.13 21.07
N ILE A 158 2.71 17.99 21.77
CA ILE A 158 3.99 17.32 22.01
C ILE A 158 4.55 16.75 20.70
N LEU A 159 3.68 16.39 19.76
CA LEU A 159 4.06 15.88 18.45
C LEU A 159 4.87 16.92 17.67
N THR A 160 6.14 16.61 17.44
CA THR A 160 7.05 17.45 16.66
C THR A 160 6.70 17.41 15.17
N SER A 161 7.08 18.44 14.42
CA SER A 161 6.76 18.52 13.00
C SER A 161 7.42 17.40 12.20
N ALA A 162 8.66 17.08 12.54
CA ALA A 162 9.39 15.95 11.97
C ALA A 162 8.70 14.61 12.25
N SER A 163 8.28 14.37 13.49
CA SER A 163 7.60 13.13 13.89
C SER A 163 6.24 12.99 13.20
N ALA A 164 5.48 14.09 13.08
CA ALA A 164 4.20 14.11 12.37
C ALA A 164 4.36 13.72 10.88
N ILE A 165 5.33 14.33 10.21
CA ILE A 165 5.57 14.13 8.78
C ILE A 165 6.11 12.73 8.49
N LEU A 166 7.09 12.27 9.27
CA LEU A 166 7.61 10.91 9.12
C LEU A 166 6.53 9.87 9.42
N GLY A 167 5.78 10.05 10.52
CA GLY A 167 4.68 9.18 10.89
C GLY A 167 3.62 9.11 9.78
N ALA A 168 3.31 10.25 9.13
CA ALA A 168 2.39 10.28 7.99
C ALA A 168 2.91 9.50 6.77
N MET A 169 4.23 9.53 6.48
CA MET A 169 4.81 8.72 5.39
C MET A 169 4.72 7.22 5.70
N ILE A 170 5.02 6.82 6.93
CA ILE A 170 4.94 5.43 7.38
C ILE A 170 3.48 4.94 7.35
N LEU A 171 2.53 5.75 7.85
CA LEU A 171 1.10 5.44 7.78
C LEU A 171 0.61 5.29 6.34
N ASP A 172 1.10 6.10 5.39
CA ASP A 172 0.72 5.96 3.98
C ASP A 172 1.26 4.66 3.35
N SER A 173 2.46 4.23 3.74
CA SER A 173 3.02 2.93 3.36
C SER A 173 2.14 1.78 3.88
N GLN A 174 1.87 1.78 5.19
CA GLN A 174 1.06 0.75 5.84
C GLN A 174 -0.37 0.73 5.27
N ASN A 175 -0.94 1.90 4.95
CA ASN A 175 -2.25 2.02 4.31
C ASN A 175 -2.26 1.33 2.92
N SER A 176 -1.18 1.48 2.13
CA SER A 176 -1.01 0.72 0.88
C SER A 176 -0.91 -0.79 1.13
N ALA A 177 -0.11 -1.20 2.11
CA ALA A 177 0.08 -2.60 2.47
C ALA A 177 -1.24 -3.27 2.93
N LEU A 178 -2.05 -2.56 3.71
CA LEU A 178 -3.38 -3.00 4.12
C LEU A 178 -4.31 -3.25 2.93
N SER A 179 -4.16 -2.50 1.83
CA SER A 179 -4.94 -2.74 0.59
C SER A 179 -4.58 -4.08 -0.07
N ILE A 180 -3.36 -4.59 0.14
CA ILE A 180 -2.96 -5.92 -0.34
C ILE A 180 -3.77 -7.02 0.38
N LEU A 181 -4.09 -6.85 1.66
CA LEU A 181 -4.94 -7.81 2.39
C LEU A 181 -6.31 -7.94 1.75
N LEU A 182 -6.89 -6.82 1.34
CA LEU A 182 -8.24 -6.73 0.79
C LEU A 182 -8.42 -7.46 -0.56
N ILE A 183 -7.34 -7.98 -1.13
CA ILE A 183 -7.35 -8.79 -2.35
C ILE A 183 -6.80 -10.21 -2.13
N THR A 184 -6.76 -10.65 -0.88
CA THR A 184 -6.49 -12.05 -0.55
C THR A 184 -7.80 -12.76 -0.17
N LYS A 185 -8.01 -13.96 -0.70
CA LYS A 185 -9.26 -14.70 -0.52
C LYS A 185 -9.55 -15.02 0.95
N GLU A 186 -8.51 -15.26 1.74
CA GLU A 186 -8.67 -15.60 3.16
C GLU A 186 -9.18 -14.40 3.97
N ALA A 187 -8.65 -13.21 3.69
CA ALA A 187 -9.11 -11.98 4.29
C ALA A 187 -10.53 -11.66 3.81
N LEU A 188 -10.81 -11.77 2.50
CA LEU A 188 -12.15 -11.55 1.94
C LEU A 188 -13.20 -12.51 2.50
N ALA A 189 -12.85 -13.75 2.83
CA ALA A 189 -13.77 -14.67 3.48
C ALA A 189 -14.03 -14.33 4.96
N SER A 190 -13.23 -13.44 5.54
CA SER A 190 -13.29 -12.98 6.93
C SER A 190 -13.93 -11.59 7.03
N ARG A 191 -15.28 -11.55 7.13
CA ARG A 191 -16.08 -10.31 7.17
C ARG A 191 -15.57 -9.27 8.17
N TRP A 192 -15.28 -9.71 9.39
CA TRP A 192 -14.76 -8.85 10.45
C TRP A 192 -13.42 -8.21 10.10
N GLN A 193 -12.54 -8.97 9.45
CA GLN A 193 -11.22 -8.45 9.09
C GLN A 193 -11.29 -7.42 7.98
N VAL A 194 -12.12 -7.64 6.95
CA VAL A 194 -12.33 -6.63 5.90
C VAL A 194 -12.85 -5.33 6.51
N GLY A 195 -13.85 -5.41 7.40
CA GLY A 195 -14.39 -4.24 8.09
C GLY A 195 -13.33 -3.49 8.90
N ILE A 196 -12.51 -4.21 9.69
CA ILE A 196 -11.43 -3.60 10.49
C ILE A 196 -10.37 -2.96 9.59
N VAL A 197 -9.95 -3.63 8.51
CA VAL A 197 -8.95 -3.07 7.57
C VAL A 197 -9.47 -1.78 6.96
N VAL A 198 -10.69 -1.77 6.40
CA VAL A 198 -11.28 -0.57 5.80
C VAL A 198 -11.39 0.59 6.80
N PHE A 199 -11.73 0.29 8.06
CA PHE A 199 -11.77 1.26 9.15
C PHE A 199 -10.38 1.82 9.50
N CYS A 200 -9.37 0.96 9.67
CA CYS A 200 -7.99 1.37 9.95
C CYS A 200 -7.41 2.24 8.83
N GLN A 201 -7.70 1.89 7.58
CA GLN A 201 -7.31 2.70 6.42
C GLN A 201 -7.99 4.07 6.44
N ALA A 202 -9.29 4.14 6.79
CA ALA A 202 -10.02 5.40 6.92
C ALA A 202 -9.40 6.34 7.95
N ILE A 203 -8.95 5.81 9.09
CA ILE A 203 -8.26 6.60 10.13
C ILE A 203 -7.02 7.28 9.53
N SER A 204 -6.18 6.57 8.79
CA SER A 204 -4.99 7.17 8.17
C SER A 204 -5.32 8.15 7.06
N MET A 205 -6.36 7.86 6.27
CA MET A 205 -6.84 8.81 5.26
C MET A 205 -7.25 10.14 5.90
N VAL A 206 -7.84 10.13 7.10
CA VAL A 206 -8.18 11.36 7.82
C VAL A 206 -6.96 11.99 8.52
N LEU A 207 -6.10 11.17 9.14
CA LEU A 207 -5.00 11.65 9.95
C LEU A 207 -3.88 12.30 9.13
N ILE A 208 -3.51 11.74 7.99
CA ILE A 208 -2.44 12.26 7.12
C ILE A 208 -2.68 13.74 6.72
N PRO A 209 -3.83 14.14 6.15
CA PRO A 209 -4.07 15.54 5.79
C PRO A 209 -4.14 16.45 7.01
N ILE A 210 -4.64 15.99 8.17
CA ILE A 210 -4.61 16.78 9.42
C ILE A 210 -3.17 17.09 9.83
N LEU A 211 -2.28 16.09 9.80
CA LEU A 211 -0.87 16.26 10.16
C LEU A 211 -0.15 17.21 9.17
N VAL A 212 -0.39 17.04 7.87
CA VAL A 212 0.23 17.86 6.83
C VAL A 212 -0.30 19.30 6.87
N GLU A 213 -1.61 19.52 7.05
CA GLU A 213 -2.16 20.88 7.22
C GLU A 213 -1.67 21.55 8.50
N SER A 214 -1.56 20.81 9.61
CA SER A 214 -1.01 21.34 10.87
C SER A 214 0.43 21.82 10.71
N PHE A 215 1.19 21.20 9.79
CA PHE A 215 2.52 21.67 9.41
C PHE A 215 2.49 22.91 8.50
N LEU A 216 1.58 22.95 7.51
CA LEU A 216 1.50 24.03 6.51
C LEU A 216 0.96 25.35 7.07
N ASP A 217 -0.23 25.29 7.68
CA ASP A 217 -1.00 26.48 8.09
C ASP A 217 -0.81 26.82 9.58
N GLY A 218 -0.19 25.91 10.36
CA GLY A 218 0.04 26.05 11.79
C GLY A 218 -1.26 26.27 12.59
N PRO A 219 -1.18 26.82 13.83
CA PRO A 219 -2.36 27.03 14.68
C PRO A 219 -3.37 28.05 14.12
N ARG A 220 -3.03 28.76 13.04
CA ARG A 220 -3.81 29.88 12.51
C ARG A 220 -5.15 29.46 11.90
N ARG A 221 -5.23 28.23 11.38
CA ARG A 221 -6.41 27.73 10.65
C ARG A 221 -7.04 26.50 11.27
N THR A 222 -6.23 25.57 11.76
CA THR A 222 -6.69 24.29 12.32
C THR A 222 -6.92 24.35 13.82
N GLY A 223 -6.42 25.38 14.51
CA GLY A 223 -6.37 25.43 15.98
C GLY A 223 -5.41 24.40 16.60
N LEU A 224 -4.75 23.59 15.77
CA LEU A 224 -3.76 22.60 16.14
C LEU A 224 -2.37 23.16 15.82
N CYS A 225 -1.45 23.13 16.78
CA CYS A 225 -0.05 23.39 16.50
C CYS A 225 0.81 22.20 16.87
N LEU A 226 1.77 21.91 15.98
CA LEU A 226 2.84 20.94 16.22
C LEU A 226 3.90 21.56 17.14
N GLY A 227 4.56 20.70 17.90
CA GLY A 227 5.69 21.07 18.75
C GLY A 227 6.86 21.61 17.92
N ALA A 228 7.65 22.48 18.53
CA ALA A 228 8.86 23.00 17.90
C ALA A 228 9.93 21.89 17.78
N ASP A 229 10.52 21.74 16.60
CA ASP A 229 11.66 20.86 16.40
C ASP A 229 12.92 21.56 16.95
N LYS A 230 13.83 20.83 17.63
CA LYS A 230 15.12 21.38 18.09
C LYS A 230 16.00 21.93 16.95
N GLY A 231 15.70 21.55 15.70
CA GLY A 231 16.40 21.99 14.49
C GLY A 231 15.75 23.14 13.72
N ASP A 232 14.52 23.53 14.04
CA ASP A 232 13.70 24.55 13.34
C ASP A 232 13.68 24.41 11.81
N CYS A 233 13.02 23.35 11.32
CA CYS A 233 12.91 23.07 9.89
C CYS A 233 11.66 23.74 9.28
N ASP A 234 11.80 24.96 8.77
CA ASP A 234 10.67 25.71 8.18
C ASP A 234 10.25 25.23 6.78
N SER A 235 11.09 24.42 6.12
CA SER A 235 10.84 23.92 4.78
C SER A 235 11.25 22.45 4.68
N LEU A 236 10.28 21.57 4.49
CA LEU A 236 10.50 20.15 4.25
C LEU A 236 10.19 19.82 2.79
N ARG A 237 11.13 19.19 2.09
CA ARG A 237 10.86 18.62 0.77
C ARG A 237 10.65 17.12 0.95
N ILE A 238 9.54 16.62 0.44
CA ILE A 238 9.15 15.22 0.57
C ILE A 238 8.88 14.68 -0.82
N PHE A 239 9.30 13.44 -1.07
CA PHE A 239 9.24 12.81 -2.38
C PHE A 239 7.87 12.94 -3.07
N TRP A 240 6.80 12.49 -2.41
CA TRP A 240 5.44 12.53 -2.96
C TRP A 240 4.76 13.90 -2.85
N TRP A 241 5.14 14.70 -1.86
CA TRP A 241 4.38 15.88 -1.43
C TRP A 241 5.02 17.20 -1.87
N ASP A 242 6.16 17.12 -2.59
CA ASP A 242 7.01 18.24 -2.99
C ASP A 242 7.46 19.09 -1.78
N ARG A 243 7.66 20.39 -1.97
CA ARG A 243 8.12 21.32 -0.93
C ARG A 243 6.94 21.77 -0.08
N LEU A 244 6.90 21.30 1.16
CA LEU A 244 6.07 21.84 2.24
C LEU A 244 6.84 22.96 2.94
N ARG A 245 6.24 24.13 3.06
CA ARG A 245 6.82 25.27 3.80
C ARG A 245 5.84 25.72 4.88
N LYS A 246 6.35 25.90 6.09
CA LYS A 246 5.62 26.47 7.22
C LYS A 246 5.28 27.93 6.90
N SER A 247 4.03 28.33 7.11
CA SER A 247 3.62 29.72 6.90
C SER A 247 4.16 30.63 8.02
N GLU A 248 5.10 31.53 7.70
CA GLU A 248 5.65 32.50 8.65
C GLU A 248 5.04 33.89 8.44
N LYS A 249 4.78 34.62 9.53
CA LYS A 249 3.97 35.86 9.54
C LYS A 249 4.53 37.02 8.70
N ASN A 250 5.82 37.00 8.33
CA ASN A 250 6.52 38.18 7.80
C ASN A 250 7.20 37.96 6.43
N LEU A 251 7.10 36.79 5.81
CA LEU A 251 7.63 36.56 4.47
C LEU A 251 6.51 36.71 3.42
N PRO A 252 6.77 37.36 2.27
CA PRO A 252 5.82 37.34 1.17
C PRO A 252 5.49 35.90 0.84
N THR A 253 4.20 35.62 0.62
CA THR A 253 3.64 34.32 0.23
C THR A 253 4.26 33.84 -1.08
N VAL A 254 5.48 33.34 -1.02
CA VAL A 254 6.03 32.47 -2.05
C VAL A 254 5.18 31.21 -1.99
N GLU A 255 4.42 30.95 -3.05
CA GLU A 255 3.45 29.85 -3.15
C GLU A 255 3.99 28.56 -2.51
N SER A 256 3.41 28.15 -1.39
CA SER A 256 3.56 26.79 -0.88
C SER A 256 2.96 25.84 -1.93
N ASN A 257 3.75 24.86 -2.39
CA ASN A 257 3.36 23.94 -3.46
C ASN A 257 2.46 22.80 -2.95
N SER A 258 1.55 23.08 -2.01
CA SER A 258 0.65 22.09 -1.41
C SER A 258 -0.25 21.38 -2.44
N ASN A 259 -0.43 21.96 -3.64
CA ASN A 259 -1.17 21.35 -4.74
C ASN A 259 -0.68 19.95 -5.11
N VAL A 260 0.64 19.70 -5.04
CA VAL A 260 1.21 18.38 -5.38
C VAL A 260 0.79 17.33 -4.34
N PHE A 261 0.84 17.69 -3.05
CA PHE A 261 0.34 16.87 -1.96
C PHE A 261 -1.14 16.55 -2.13
N TRP A 262 -1.99 17.56 -2.37
CA TRP A 262 -3.43 17.36 -2.52
C TRP A 262 -3.80 16.49 -3.72
N LEU A 263 -3.05 16.62 -4.81
CA LEU A 263 -3.22 15.78 -6.00
C LEU A 263 -2.87 14.31 -5.69
N TYR A 264 -1.74 14.08 -5.01
CA TYR A 264 -1.36 12.75 -4.53
C TYR A 264 -2.42 12.19 -3.57
N TYR A 265 -2.82 12.96 -2.56
CA TYR A 265 -3.81 12.56 -1.57
C TYR A 265 -5.16 12.22 -2.23
N THR A 266 -5.61 13.00 -3.22
CA THR A 266 -6.83 12.70 -3.99
C THR A 266 -6.72 11.36 -4.72
N PHE A 267 -5.57 11.08 -5.34
CA PHE A 267 -5.30 9.78 -5.95
C PHE A 267 -5.38 8.63 -4.93
N ARG A 268 -4.83 8.83 -3.72
CA ARG A 268 -4.92 7.87 -2.62
C ARG A 268 -6.36 7.66 -2.15
N CYS A 269 -7.18 8.72 -2.09
CA CYS A 269 -8.61 8.61 -1.80
C CYS A 269 -9.35 7.74 -2.83
N VAL A 270 -9.09 7.94 -4.13
CA VAL A 270 -9.71 7.12 -5.19
C VAL A 270 -9.30 5.65 -5.06
N LEU A 271 -8.02 5.37 -4.83
CA LEU A 271 -7.54 4.00 -4.59
C LEU A 271 -8.21 3.36 -3.37
N TYR A 272 -8.31 4.11 -2.26
CA TYR A 272 -8.96 3.65 -1.04
C TYR A 272 -10.43 3.31 -1.27
N ILE A 273 -11.19 4.20 -1.91
CA ILE A 273 -12.61 4.00 -2.23
C ILE A 273 -12.78 2.77 -3.10
N GLN A 274 -11.97 2.63 -4.15
CA GLN A 274 -12.05 1.49 -5.06
C GLN A 274 -11.72 0.18 -4.35
N SER A 275 -10.63 0.13 -3.57
CA SER A 275 -10.21 -1.05 -2.82
C SER A 275 -11.29 -1.47 -1.82
N SER A 276 -11.82 -0.51 -1.06
CA SER A 276 -12.87 -0.74 -0.07
C SER A 276 -14.17 -1.21 -0.71
N PHE A 277 -14.58 -0.59 -1.81
CA PHE A 277 -15.77 -0.99 -2.57
C PHE A 277 -15.65 -2.46 -3.02
N HIS A 278 -14.54 -2.85 -3.66
CA HIS A 278 -14.32 -4.22 -4.10
C HIS A 278 -14.29 -5.22 -2.96
N ALA A 279 -13.58 -4.88 -1.88
CA ALA A 279 -13.48 -5.74 -0.73
C ALA A 279 -14.87 -6.00 -0.13
N LEU A 280 -15.64 -4.95 0.14
CA LEU A 280 -16.96 -5.05 0.74
C LEU A 280 -17.95 -5.81 -0.16
N MET A 281 -17.95 -5.53 -1.46
CA MET A 281 -18.82 -6.21 -2.43
C MET A 281 -18.54 -7.71 -2.53
N ASN A 282 -17.26 -8.11 -2.53
CA ASN A 282 -16.87 -9.51 -2.70
C ASN A 282 -16.91 -10.31 -1.39
N THR A 283 -16.79 -9.64 -0.25
CA THR A 283 -16.70 -10.29 1.08
C THR A 283 -17.86 -11.23 1.36
N GLN A 284 -19.09 -10.85 1.00
CA GLN A 284 -20.26 -11.71 1.21
C GLN A 284 -20.16 -13.00 0.41
N ILE A 285 -19.76 -12.91 -0.87
CA ILE A 285 -19.66 -14.05 -1.78
C ILE A 285 -18.57 -15.01 -1.30
N PHE A 286 -17.39 -14.49 -0.95
CA PHE A 286 -16.30 -15.33 -0.43
C PHE A 286 -16.66 -15.98 0.91
N HIS A 287 -17.37 -15.27 1.80
CA HIS A 287 -17.81 -15.82 3.06
C HIS A 287 -18.79 -16.99 2.88
N GLU A 288 -19.78 -16.83 2.00
CA GLU A 288 -20.76 -17.88 1.71
C GLU A 288 -20.10 -19.09 1.04
N ALA A 289 -19.20 -18.86 0.07
CA ALA A 289 -18.48 -19.92 -0.63
C ALA A 289 -17.48 -20.68 0.27
N LYS A 290 -16.92 -20.02 1.30
CA LYS A 290 -16.09 -20.68 2.31
C LYS A 290 -16.92 -21.58 3.23
N LYS A 291 -18.11 -21.13 3.64
CA LYS A 291 -19.00 -21.88 4.53
C LYS A 291 -19.66 -23.06 3.83
N ASN A 292 -20.07 -22.88 2.57
CA ASN A 292 -20.71 -23.91 1.76
C ASN A 292 -19.85 -24.21 0.53
N SER A 293 -19.06 -25.28 0.60
CA SER A 293 -18.14 -25.69 -0.47
C SER A 293 -18.82 -26.08 -1.79
N SER A 294 -20.15 -26.24 -1.79
CA SER A 294 -20.95 -26.44 -3.00
C SER A 294 -21.29 -25.14 -3.73
N CYS A 295 -21.16 -23.98 -3.06
CA CYS A 295 -21.45 -22.67 -3.63
C CYS A 295 -20.30 -22.23 -4.55
N THR A 296 -20.64 -21.79 -5.76
CA THR A 296 -19.67 -21.24 -6.71
C THR A 296 -19.47 -19.75 -6.44
N LEU A 297 -18.31 -19.22 -6.81
CA LEU A 297 -18.00 -17.79 -6.72
C LEU A 297 -18.71 -17.01 -7.85
N LYS A 298 -20.02 -17.19 -7.98
CA LYS A 298 -20.81 -16.53 -9.01
C LYS A 298 -20.94 -15.06 -8.66
N GLY A 299 -20.64 -14.20 -9.64
CA GLY A 299 -20.91 -12.77 -9.49
C GLY A 299 -19.77 -11.98 -8.85
N ILE A 300 -18.68 -12.62 -8.41
CA ILE A 300 -17.51 -11.90 -7.91
C ILE A 300 -16.99 -10.94 -8.98
N THR A 301 -16.39 -9.84 -8.55
CA THR A 301 -15.79 -8.90 -9.49
C THR A 301 -14.48 -9.47 -10.04
N HIS A 302 -13.80 -10.36 -9.31
CA HIS A 302 -12.51 -10.96 -9.68
C HIS A 302 -12.59 -12.16 -10.67
N PRO A 303 -11.61 -12.35 -11.58
CA PRO A 303 -11.56 -13.49 -12.48
C PRO A 303 -11.12 -14.75 -11.75
N SER A 304 -11.84 -15.85 -11.97
CA SER A 304 -11.28 -17.17 -11.70
C SER A 304 -10.36 -17.57 -12.84
N LEU A 305 -9.26 -18.23 -12.52
CA LEU A 305 -8.60 -19.10 -13.48
C LEU A 305 -9.55 -20.28 -13.73
N GLY A 306 -9.93 -20.48 -14.99
CA GLY A 306 -10.78 -21.60 -15.38
C GLY A 306 -10.23 -22.93 -14.96
N GLN A 307 -11.14 -23.83 -14.57
CA GLN A 307 -10.82 -25.22 -14.30
C GLN A 307 -11.08 -26.04 -15.56
N ASP A 308 -10.21 -25.91 -16.57
CA ASP A 308 -10.21 -26.87 -17.70
C ASP A 308 -9.10 -27.89 -17.47
N GLU A 309 -9.45 -28.92 -16.71
CA GLU A 309 -8.51 -29.89 -16.16
C GLU A 309 -8.28 -31.13 -17.04
N ASN A 310 -8.90 -31.30 -18.21
CA ASN A 310 -8.76 -32.57 -18.96
C ASN A 310 -8.54 -32.53 -20.48
N ASP A 311 -8.70 -31.41 -21.19
CA ASP A 311 -8.63 -31.39 -22.68
C ASP A 311 -7.51 -30.51 -23.29
N ALA A 312 -6.60 -29.97 -22.49
CA ALA A 312 -5.67 -28.91 -22.91
C ALA A 312 -4.38 -29.36 -23.64
N SER A 313 -4.23 -30.64 -24.00
CA SER A 313 -2.98 -31.17 -24.55
C SER A 313 -2.69 -30.78 -26.00
N ARG A 314 -3.56 -30.02 -26.69
CA ARG A 314 -3.36 -29.68 -28.12
C ARG A 314 -3.86 -28.33 -28.63
N GLN A 315 -4.22 -27.39 -27.75
CA GLN A 315 -4.72 -26.07 -28.18
C GLN A 315 -3.61 -25.05 -28.39
N SER A 316 -3.64 -24.37 -29.55
CA SER A 316 -2.78 -23.23 -29.88
C SER A 316 -2.90 -22.10 -28.85
N TRP A 317 -1.89 -21.23 -28.75
CA TRP A 317 -1.87 -20.10 -27.82
C TRP A 317 -3.14 -19.24 -27.89
N HIS A 318 -3.70 -19.04 -29.08
CA HIS A 318 -4.98 -18.34 -29.26
C HIS A 318 -6.16 -19.08 -28.64
N GLY A 319 -6.18 -20.42 -28.72
CA GLY A 319 -7.19 -21.27 -28.08
C GLY A 319 -7.11 -21.21 -26.56
N ARG A 320 -5.89 -21.26 -25.99
CA ARG A 320 -5.66 -21.14 -24.54
C ARG A 320 -6.00 -19.75 -24.01
N LEU A 321 -5.59 -18.69 -24.71
CA LEU A 321 -5.95 -17.32 -24.35
C LEU A 321 -7.48 -17.15 -24.41
N ARG A 322 -8.14 -17.68 -25.44
CA ARG A 322 -9.60 -17.62 -25.58
C ARG A 322 -10.33 -18.47 -24.53
N GLY A 323 -9.77 -19.61 -24.12
CA GLY A 323 -10.28 -20.46 -23.04
C GLY A 323 -10.13 -19.79 -21.67
N TRP A 324 -8.97 -19.20 -21.40
CA TRP A 324 -8.72 -18.40 -20.20
C TRP A 324 -9.62 -17.15 -20.14
N LEU A 325 -9.77 -16.42 -21.26
CA LEU A 325 -10.75 -15.33 -21.40
C LEU A 325 -12.20 -15.82 -21.37
N GLY A 326 -12.41 -17.12 -21.61
CA GLY A 326 -13.71 -17.78 -21.69
C GLY A 326 -14.19 -18.35 -20.37
N ALA A 327 -13.26 -18.68 -19.47
CA ALA A 327 -13.52 -19.25 -18.17
C ALA A 327 -13.94 -18.17 -17.18
N HIS A 328 -15.22 -17.85 -17.23
CA HIS A 328 -15.84 -16.92 -16.31
C HIS A 328 -15.98 -17.54 -14.92
N SER A 329 -15.87 -16.70 -13.88
CA SER A 329 -16.00 -17.03 -12.45
C SER A 329 -17.28 -17.74 -12.02
N GLN A 330 -18.21 -17.97 -12.94
CA GLN A 330 -19.57 -18.39 -12.60
C GLN A 330 -19.64 -19.81 -12.02
N ASP A 331 -18.62 -20.65 -12.26
CA ASP A 331 -18.64 -22.06 -11.88
C ASP A 331 -17.48 -22.51 -10.98
N VAL A 332 -16.56 -21.60 -10.61
CA VAL A 332 -15.38 -21.98 -9.82
C VAL A 332 -15.70 -21.99 -8.33
N LYS A 333 -15.43 -23.11 -7.67
CA LYS A 333 -15.57 -23.29 -6.21
C LYS A 333 -14.47 -22.52 -5.47
N TYR A 334 -14.71 -22.20 -4.18
CA TYR A 334 -13.75 -21.47 -3.34
C TYR A 334 -12.35 -22.13 -3.25
N GLY A 335 -12.30 -23.46 -3.21
CA GLY A 335 -11.07 -24.25 -3.08
C GLY A 335 -10.05 -24.00 -4.20
N PRO A 336 -10.39 -24.29 -5.47
CA PRO A 336 -9.49 -24.12 -6.62
C PRO A 336 -9.20 -22.65 -6.96
N TYR A 337 -9.99 -21.70 -6.45
CA TYR A 337 -9.78 -20.28 -6.73
C TYR A 337 -8.42 -19.77 -6.20
N PRO A 338 -7.66 -18.99 -6.99
CA PRO A 338 -6.38 -18.41 -6.57
C PRO A 338 -6.47 -17.68 -5.24
N THR A 339 -5.39 -17.70 -4.47
CA THR A 339 -5.39 -17.04 -3.16
C THR A 339 -5.46 -15.52 -3.32
N THR A 340 -4.78 -14.98 -4.33
CA THR A 340 -4.79 -13.55 -4.64
C THR A 340 -5.74 -13.29 -5.79
N VAL A 341 -6.70 -12.40 -5.57
CA VAL A 341 -7.87 -12.26 -6.45
C VAL A 341 -7.69 -11.19 -7.53
N SER A 342 -6.66 -10.35 -7.42
CA SER A 342 -6.38 -9.23 -8.34
C SER A 342 -4.88 -8.90 -8.37
N LEU A 343 -4.35 -8.46 -9.51
CA LEU A 343 -2.96 -7.94 -9.60
C LEU A 343 -2.80 -6.52 -9.05
N MET A 344 -3.86 -5.89 -8.54
CA MET A 344 -3.77 -4.58 -7.89
C MET A 344 -2.80 -4.57 -6.68
N TYR A 345 -2.43 -5.72 -6.10
CA TYR A 345 -1.40 -5.76 -5.05
C TYR A 345 -0.05 -5.24 -5.55
N ILE A 346 0.24 -5.33 -6.85
CA ILE A 346 1.48 -4.80 -7.42
C ILE A 346 1.46 -3.28 -7.35
N VAL A 347 0.35 -2.66 -7.75
CA VAL A 347 0.15 -1.21 -7.63
C VAL A 347 0.28 -0.78 -6.17
N TYR A 348 -0.43 -1.44 -5.26
CA TYR A 348 -0.34 -1.13 -3.82
C TYR A 348 1.07 -1.35 -3.27
N GLY A 349 1.75 -2.42 -3.67
CA GLY A 349 3.12 -2.72 -3.26
C GLY A 349 4.14 -1.69 -3.74
N ILE A 350 3.96 -1.15 -4.95
CA ILE A 350 4.81 -0.06 -5.46
C ILE A 350 4.66 1.21 -4.62
N PHE A 351 3.42 1.62 -4.30
CA PHE A 351 3.20 2.80 -3.46
C PHE A 351 3.64 2.60 -2.02
N MET A 352 3.45 1.40 -1.46
CA MET A 352 3.99 0.98 -0.17
C MET A 352 5.52 1.16 -0.14
N VAL A 353 6.24 0.49 -1.04
CA VAL A 353 7.72 0.58 -1.12
C VAL A 353 8.18 2.01 -1.35
N ALA A 354 7.52 2.78 -2.21
CA ALA A 354 7.90 4.15 -2.49
C ALA A 354 7.71 5.08 -1.26
N ALA A 355 6.60 4.94 -0.53
CA ALA A 355 6.35 5.72 0.68
C ALA A 355 7.34 5.35 1.80
N MET A 356 7.59 4.06 2.03
CA MET A 356 8.55 3.61 3.03
C MET A 356 9.99 3.97 2.65
N ALA A 357 10.37 3.85 1.38
CA ALA A 357 11.68 4.30 0.90
C ALA A 357 11.87 5.81 1.09
N ALA A 358 10.83 6.62 0.86
CA ALA A 358 10.89 8.05 1.15
C ALA A 358 11.13 8.34 2.64
N ALA A 359 10.46 7.61 3.54
CA ALA A 359 10.68 7.72 4.98
C ALA A 359 12.12 7.32 5.38
N GLU A 360 12.65 6.23 4.80
CA GLU A 360 14.02 5.77 5.04
C GLU A 360 15.08 6.76 4.56
N ILE A 361 14.91 7.33 3.36
CA ILE A 361 15.87 8.31 2.83
C ILE A 361 15.87 9.57 3.71
N ALA A 362 14.72 9.97 4.25
CA ALA A 362 14.63 11.12 5.17
C ALA A 362 15.40 10.91 6.49
N LEU A 363 15.62 9.65 6.91
CA LEU A 363 16.30 9.26 8.16
C LEU A 363 17.76 8.82 8.01
N MET A 364 18.11 8.11 6.93
CA MET A 364 19.41 7.42 6.80
C MET A 364 20.26 7.89 5.61
N GLY A 365 19.79 8.88 4.84
CA GLY A 365 20.54 9.46 3.74
C GLY A 365 21.82 10.18 4.18
N LYS A 366 22.76 10.38 3.25
CA LYS A 366 23.94 11.25 3.47
C LYS A 366 23.55 12.67 3.92
N ASN A 367 22.31 13.06 3.62
CA ASN A 367 21.69 14.33 3.96
C ASN A 367 20.37 14.11 4.72
N ALA A 368 20.35 13.14 5.64
CA ALA A 368 19.19 12.88 6.49
C ALA A 368 18.76 14.14 7.24
N ILE A 369 17.46 14.45 7.19
CA ILE A 369 16.85 15.57 7.93
C ILE A 369 16.49 15.10 9.34
N PHE A 370 16.03 13.86 9.43
CA PHE A 370 15.49 13.33 10.66
C PHE A 370 16.57 12.57 11.40
N ARG A 371 16.76 12.93 12.66
CA ARG A 371 17.58 12.19 13.60
C ARG A 371 16.66 11.55 14.63
N ILE A 372 16.88 10.28 14.95
CA ILE A 372 16.14 9.61 16.02
C ILE A 372 16.69 10.13 17.36
N GLU A 373 15.82 10.45 18.31
CA GLU A 373 16.23 10.81 19.66
C GLU A 373 16.96 9.59 20.29
N ASP A 374 18.29 9.65 20.34
CA ASP A 374 19.18 8.55 20.73
C ASP A 374 19.25 8.45 22.27
N ASP A 375 18.41 7.62 22.88
CA ASP A 375 18.77 6.94 24.12
C ASP A 375 18.95 5.45 23.78
N GLN A 376 20.12 4.88 24.13
CA GLN A 376 20.63 3.58 23.64
C GLN A 376 19.76 2.35 23.99
N ALA A 377 18.58 2.52 24.59
CA ALA A 377 17.64 1.46 24.88
C ALA A 377 16.47 1.50 23.86
N LEU A 378 16.11 0.34 23.31
CA LEU A 378 14.88 0.22 22.54
C LEU A 378 13.70 0.67 23.41
N SER A 379 12.90 1.59 22.90
CA SER A 379 11.68 2.04 23.60
C SER A 379 10.70 0.87 23.74
N THR A 380 9.78 0.98 24.71
CA THR A 380 8.74 -0.05 24.90
C THR A 380 7.89 -0.22 23.64
N GLY A 381 7.55 0.87 22.93
CA GLY A 381 6.82 0.82 21.67
C GLY A 381 7.56 0.04 20.58
N GLN A 382 8.87 0.25 20.44
CA GLN A 382 9.71 -0.50 19.50
C GLN A 382 9.76 -2.00 19.82
N VAL A 383 9.95 -2.36 21.09
CA VAL A 383 9.99 -3.77 21.52
C VAL A 383 8.65 -4.45 21.21
N VAL A 384 7.52 -3.80 21.53
CA VAL A 384 6.19 -4.33 21.24
C VAL A 384 5.99 -4.50 19.73
N ALA A 385 6.37 -3.52 18.91
CA ALA A 385 6.27 -3.61 17.46
C ALA A 385 7.06 -4.79 16.89
N ILE A 386 8.30 -4.98 17.34
CA ILE A 386 9.15 -6.12 16.94
C ILE A 386 8.50 -7.45 17.34
N VAL A 387 8.01 -7.57 18.58
CA VAL A 387 7.39 -8.81 19.07
C VAL A 387 6.12 -9.14 18.29
N VAL A 388 5.26 -8.15 18.04
CA VAL A 388 4.04 -8.32 17.23
C VAL A 388 4.39 -8.76 15.80
N ALA A 389 5.37 -8.11 15.16
CA ALA A 389 5.84 -8.48 13.84
C ALA A 389 6.43 -9.89 13.81
N ALA A 390 7.34 -10.22 14.72
CA ALA A 390 7.97 -11.53 14.79
C ALA A 390 6.93 -12.65 15.01
N ALA A 391 5.98 -12.46 15.93
CA ALA A 391 4.94 -13.45 16.19
C ALA A 391 4.02 -13.67 14.99
N THR A 392 3.57 -12.58 14.35
CA THR A 392 2.64 -12.64 13.21
C THR A 392 3.33 -13.19 11.94
N ILE A 393 4.57 -12.80 11.67
CA ILE A 393 5.39 -13.33 10.58
C ILE A 393 5.68 -14.82 10.81
N SER A 394 6.13 -15.20 12.00
CA SER A 394 6.43 -16.61 12.32
C SER A 394 5.19 -17.49 12.14
N ARG A 395 4.02 -17.03 12.61
CA ARG A 395 2.75 -17.74 12.43
C ARG A 395 2.33 -17.83 10.96
N GLY A 396 2.46 -16.72 10.21
CA GLY A 396 2.12 -16.66 8.80
C GLY A 396 3.02 -17.55 7.95
N LEU A 397 4.33 -17.50 8.17
CA LEU A 397 5.32 -18.37 7.53
C LEU A 397 5.09 -19.83 7.90
N TRP A 398 4.80 -20.15 9.16
CA TRP A 398 4.49 -21.53 9.57
C TRP A 398 3.28 -22.09 8.81
N LEU A 399 2.20 -21.30 8.68
CA LEU A 399 1.03 -21.69 7.87
C LEU A 399 1.40 -21.89 6.41
N PHE A 400 2.18 -20.97 5.85
CA PHE A 400 2.68 -21.07 4.49
C PHE A 400 3.53 -22.33 4.28
N PHE A 401 4.45 -22.64 5.19
CA PHE A 401 5.31 -23.82 5.12
C PHE A 401 4.52 -25.12 5.29
N MET A 402 3.51 -25.13 6.15
CA MET A 402 2.62 -26.29 6.34
C MET A 402 1.87 -26.68 5.06
N LEU A 403 1.75 -25.81 4.07
CA LEU A 403 1.20 -26.18 2.76
C LEU A 403 2.08 -27.17 2.00
N PHE A 404 3.38 -27.15 2.26
CA PHE A 404 4.36 -28.06 1.65
C PHE A 404 4.55 -29.34 2.46
N ILE A 405 3.97 -29.41 3.67
CA ILE A 405 4.06 -30.56 4.58
C ILE A 405 2.66 -31.15 4.74
N LYS A 406 2.32 -32.14 3.92
CA LYS A 406 1.08 -32.91 4.07
C LYS A 406 1.37 -34.27 4.71
N ASP A 407 0.66 -34.61 5.79
CA ASP A 407 0.71 -35.91 6.48
C ASP A 407 2.11 -36.30 7.02
N GLY A 408 2.92 -35.32 7.44
CA GLY A 408 4.23 -35.56 8.08
C GLY A 408 5.33 -36.05 7.13
N LYS A 409 5.07 -36.09 5.81
CA LYS A 409 6.10 -36.37 4.80
C LYS A 409 6.35 -35.12 3.96
N ILE A 410 7.59 -34.62 3.98
CA ILE A 410 8.05 -33.61 3.01
C ILE A 410 8.02 -34.30 1.65
N LYS A 411 6.94 -34.10 0.89
CA LYS A 411 7.01 -34.29 -0.56
C LYS A 411 8.05 -33.30 -1.05
N ASN A 412 9.06 -33.79 -1.77
CA ASN A 412 10.15 -33.01 -2.35
C ASN A 412 9.74 -31.55 -2.62
N ILE A 413 10.51 -30.57 -2.16
CA ILE A 413 10.24 -29.14 -2.41
C ILE A 413 9.97 -28.89 -3.90
N ALA A 414 10.62 -29.65 -4.79
CA ALA A 414 10.36 -29.68 -6.22
C ALA A 414 8.90 -30.02 -6.60
N GLN A 415 8.24 -30.94 -5.89
CA GLN A 415 6.82 -31.30 -6.07
C GLN A 415 5.87 -30.24 -5.49
N GLY A 416 6.29 -29.54 -4.43
CA GLY A 416 5.61 -28.36 -3.92
C GLY A 416 5.67 -27.20 -4.92
N MET A 417 6.86 -26.94 -5.49
CA MET A 417 7.03 -25.96 -6.56
C MET A 417 6.29 -26.35 -7.84
N SER A 418 6.19 -27.65 -8.17
CA SER A 418 5.39 -28.10 -9.33
C SER A 418 3.88 -27.93 -9.13
N SER A 419 3.42 -27.67 -7.90
CA SER A 419 2.00 -27.34 -7.63
C SER A 419 1.67 -25.86 -7.86
N PHE A 420 2.68 -25.01 -8.02
CA PHE A 420 2.49 -23.64 -8.51
C PHE A 420 2.06 -23.73 -9.98
N GLN A 421 0.77 -23.59 -10.20
CA GLN A 421 0.23 -23.50 -11.54
C GLN A 421 0.40 -22.04 -11.97
N TRP A 422 1.21 -21.82 -13.00
CA TRP A 422 1.20 -20.52 -13.64
C TRP A 422 -0.24 -20.17 -14.04
N PRO A 423 -0.75 -18.99 -13.66
CA PRO A 423 -2.08 -18.54 -14.07
C PRO A 423 -2.21 -18.47 -15.60
N LEU A 424 -1.07 -18.49 -16.30
CA LEU A 424 -0.91 -18.57 -17.72
C LEU A 424 0.01 -19.75 -18.03
N HIS A 425 -0.52 -20.93 -18.37
CA HIS A 425 0.28 -22.04 -18.93
C HIS A 425 0.81 -21.63 -20.33
N LEU A 426 1.82 -20.75 -20.34
CA LEU A 426 2.62 -20.41 -21.51
C LEU A 426 3.70 -21.48 -21.65
N ARG A 427 3.32 -22.62 -22.21
CA ARG A 427 4.31 -23.53 -22.79
C ARG A 427 4.76 -22.87 -24.10
N PHE A 428 5.98 -22.35 -24.13
CA PHE A 428 6.68 -22.08 -25.38
C PHE A 428 7.16 -23.45 -25.84
N ASP A 429 6.55 -23.98 -26.89
CA ASP A 429 7.08 -25.17 -27.56
C ASP A 429 8.30 -24.71 -28.38
N ASP A 430 9.44 -25.39 -28.20
CA ASP A 430 10.68 -25.19 -28.98
C ASP A 430 10.49 -25.56 -30.46
#